data_AF-A0A3R6CNV2-F1
#
_entry.id   AF-A0A3R6CNV2-F1
#
_cell.length_a   1.000
_cell.length_b   1.000
_cell.length_c   1.000
_cell.angle_alpha   90.00
_cell.angle_beta   90.00
_cell.angle_gamma   90.00
#
_symmetry.space_group_name_H-M   'P 1'
#
loop_
_entity.id
_entity.type
_entity.pdbx_description
1 polymer ?
#
loop_
_entity_poly.entity_id
_entity_poly.type
_entity_poly.pdbx_seq_one_letter_code
_entity_poly.pdbx_strand_id
1 'polypeptide(L)' 'MRLAADQQAGVDTIHAALDAGVNFLNTADFYGHGISETIIKEALKSRRREDVFISVKFGGLISPDGKFYG' A
#
# COMPACT_ATOMS: atom_id res chain seq x y z
N MET A 1 -5.69 -11.02 -0.12
CA MET A 1 -5.53 -9.68 -0.71
C MET A 1 -4.54 -9.80 -1.85
N ARG A 2 -5.01 -9.68 -3.10
CA ARG A 2 -4.30 -10.10 -4.34
C ARG A 2 -3.48 -8.97 -4.98
N LEU A 3 -3.07 -7.97 -4.20
CA LEU A 3 -2.40 -6.76 -4.71
C LEU A 3 -0.96 -7.01 -5.18
N ALA A 4 -0.33 -8.12 -4.78
CA ALA A 4 1.06 -8.40 -5.14
C ALA A 4 1.26 -8.86 -6.60
N ALA A 5 0.20 -9.25 -7.32
CA ALA A 5 0.34 -9.88 -8.63
C ALA A 5 0.34 -8.90 -9.83
N ASP A 6 -0.09 -7.65 -9.64
CA ASP A 6 -0.11 -6.63 -10.70
C ASP A 6 -0.07 -5.22 -10.08
N GLN A 7 1.06 -4.54 -10.24
CA GLN A 7 1.28 -3.19 -9.74
C GLN A 7 0.29 -2.19 -10.34
N GLN A 8 -0.03 -2.31 -11.64
CA GLN A 8 -0.93 -1.38 -12.31
C GLN A 8 -2.36 -1.56 -11.80
N ALA A 9 -2.82 -2.81 -11.68
CA ALA A 9 -4.13 -3.09 -11.10
C ALA A 9 -4.25 -2.55 -9.66
N GLY A 10 -3.17 -2.57 -8.87
CA GLY A 10 -3.12 -1.97 -7.54
C GLY A 10 -3.26 -0.44 -7.57
N VAL A 11 -2.56 0.23 -8.49
CA VAL A 11 -2.69 1.69 -8.70
C VAL A 11 -4.11 2.05 -9.11
N ASP A 12 -4.69 1.34 -10.08
CA ASP A 12 -6.04 1.57 -10.58
C ASP A 12 -7.09 1.38 -9.47
N THR A 13 -6.88 0.38 -8.60
CA THR A 13 -7.73 0.14 -7.43
C THR A 13 -7.67 1.31 -6.44
N ILE A 14 -6.48 1.85 -6.17
CA ILE A 14 -6.34 3.01 -5.29
C ILE A 14 -7.00 4.23 -5.91
N HIS A 15 -6.82 4.47 -7.21
CA HIS A 15 -7.48 5.57 -7.90
C HIS A 15 -9.00 5.48 -7.83
N ALA A 16 -9.57 4.30 -8.11
CA ALA A 16 -11.01 4.08 -7.99
C ALA A 16 -11.53 4.36 -6.57
N ALA A 17 -10.77 3.98 -5.53
CA ALA A 17 -11.14 4.28 -4.14
C ALA A 17 -11.10 5.78 -3.84
N LEU A 18 -10.03 6.48 -4.25
CA LEU A 18 -9.89 7.93 -4.06
C LEU A 18 -10.98 8.71 -4.82
N ASP A 19 -11.30 8.28 -6.05
CA ASP A 19 -12.35 8.88 -6.87
C ASP A 19 -13.75 8.67 -6.26
N ALA A 20 -13.94 7.58 -5.50
CA ALA A 20 -15.14 7.31 -4.71
C ALA A 20 -15.17 8.06 -3.35
N GLY A 21 -14.17 8.91 -3.06
CA GLY A 21 -14.11 9.73 -1.85
C GLY A 21 -13.43 9.07 -0.65
N VAL A 22 -12.82 7.90 -0.80
CA VAL A 22 -11.95 7.33 0.25
C VAL A 22 -10.71 8.21 0.37
N ASN A 23 -10.29 8.51 1.60
CA ASN A 23 -9.08 9.31 1.85
C ASN A 23 -8.13 8.68 2.88
N PHE A 24 -8.47 7.53 3.46
CA PHE A 24 -7.64 6.83 4.45
C PHE A 24 -6.98 5.61 3.82
N LEU A 25 -5.66 5.67 3.64
CA LEU A 25 -4.84 4.58 3.10
C LEU A 25 -4.03 3.94 4.23
N ASN A 26 -4.16 2.63 4.41
CA ASN A 26 -3.49 1.88 5.47
C ASN A 26 -2.57 0.80 4.89
N THR A 27 -1.31 0.78 5.33
CA THR A 27 -0.26 -0.12 4.80
C THR A 27 0.67 -0.63 5.91
N ALA A 28 1.63 -1.47 5.55
CA ALA A 28 2.72 -1.92 6.41
C ALA A 28 3.97 -2.24 5.58
N ASP A 29 5.16 -2.10 6.17
CA ASP A 29 6.43 -2.48 5.56
C ASP A 29 6.48 -3.99 5.21
N PHE A 30 5.89 -4.83 6.04
CA PHE A 30 5.80 -6.28 5.80
C PHE A 30 4.69 -6.69 4.82
N TYR A 31 3.84 -5.77 4.33
CA TYR A 31 2.82 -6.10 3.32
C TYR A 31 3.45 -6.29 1.94
N GLY A 32 3.71 -7.55 1.61
CA GLY A 32 4.40 -7.92 0.38
C GLY A 32 5.82 -7.37 0.35
N HIS A 33 6.52 -7.32 1.49
CA HIS A 33 7.89 -6.81 1.59
C HIS A 33 8.04 -5.38 0.99
N GLY A 34 7.16 -4.47 1.37
CA GLY A 34 7.15 -3.07 0.90
C GLY A 34 6.47 -2.83 -0.45
N ILE A 35 5.98 -3.87 -1.13
CA ILE A 35 5.25 -3.72 -2.40
C ILE A 35 3.99 -2.86 -2.22
N SER A 36 3.25 -3.04 -1.12
CA SER A 36 2.05 -2.24 -0.82
C SER A 36 2.37 -0.74 -0.76
N GLU A 37 3.45 -0.36 -0.08
CA GLU A 37 3.90 1.03 0.02
C GLU A 37 4.37 1.58 -1.32
N THR A 38 5.04 0.76 -2.13
CA THR A 38 5.47 1.12 -3.48
C THR A 38 4.27 1.40 -4.40
N ILE A 39 3.20 0.58 -4.34
CA ILE A 39 1.98 0.81 -5.11
C ILE A 39 1.31 2.13 -4.67
N ILE A 40 1.21 2.39 -3.37
CA ILE A 40 0.67 3.66 -2.84
C ILE A 40 1.48 4.84 -3.33
N LYS A 41 2.82 4.77 -3.28
CA LYS A 41 3.73 5.80 -3.81
C LYS A 41 3.39 6.13 -5.26
N GLU A 42 3.27 5.12 -6.11
CA GLU A 42 2.97 5.32 -7.53
C GLU A 42 1.58 5.92 -7.74
N ALA A 43 0.56 5.45 -7.02
CA ALA A 43 -0.80 5.98 -7.12
C ALA A 43 -0.91 7.46 -6.69
N LEU A 44 -0.11 7.88 -5.70
CA LEU A 44 -0.15 9.25 -5.16
C LEU A 44 0.65 10.27 -5.99
N LYS A 45 1.44 9.87 -6.99
CA LYS A 45 2.16 10.81 -7.86
C LYS A 45 1.23 11.76 -8.62
N SER A 46 -0.01 11.36 -8.87
CA SER A 46 -1.04 12.14 -9.57
C SER A 46 -2.08 12.76 -8.62
N ARG A 47 -1.88 12.71 -7.30
CA ARG A 47 -2.83 13.19 -6.29
C ARG A 47 -2.16 14.22 -5.39
N ARG A 48 -2.93 15.14 -4.80
CA ARG A 48 -2.36 16.09 -3.83
C ARG A 48 -2.14 15.37 -2.49
N ARG A 49 -1.05 15.68 -1.80
CA ARG A 49 -0.67 14.96 -0.58
C ARG A 49 -1.66 15.20 0.54
N GLU A 50 -2.22 16.39 0.63
CA GLU A 50 -3.20 16.81 1.62
C GLU A 50 -4.58 16.14 1.47
N ASP A 51 -4.88 15.55 0.30
CA ASP A 51 -6.16 14.87 0.06
C ASP A 51 -6.22 13.48 0.73
N VAL A 52 -5.10 12.98 1.27
CA VAL A 52 -4.98 11.61 1.80
C VAL A 52 -4.36 11.54 3.19
N PHE A 53 -4.91 10.69 4.05
CA PHE A 53 -4.32 10.27 5.31
C PHE A 53 -3.69 8.90 5.15
N ILE A 54 -2.42 8.76 5.54
CA ILE A 54 -1.66 7.50 5.41
C ILE A 54 -1.34 6.97 6.80
N SER A 55 -1.75 5.74 7.08
CA SER A 55 -1.39 4.99 8.28
C SER A 55 -0.43 3.86 7.91
N VAL A 56 0.72 3.81 8.57
CA VAL A 56 1.74 2.77 8.39
C VAL A 56 1.89 1.96 9.67
N LYS A 57 2.05 0.65 9.51
CA LYS A 57 2.49 -0.27 10.56
C LYS A 57 3.93 -0.67 10.24
N PHE A 58 4.76 -0.76 11.27
CA PHE A 58 6.16 -1.15 11.15
C PHE A 58 6.52 -2.13 12.26
N GLY A 59 7.68 -2.78 12.11
CA GLY A 59 8.25 -3.67 13.12
C GLY A 59 8.02 -5.16 12.87
N GLY A 60 7.26 -5.50 11.83
CA GLY A 60 7.03 -6.89 11.44
C GLY A 60 8.29 -7.53 10.88
N LEU A 61 8.84 -8.51 11.58
CA LEU A 61 10.06 -9.20 11.15
C LEU A 61 9.71 -10.43 10.29
N ILE A 62 10.25 -10.48 9.07
CA ILE A 62 10.16 -11.65 8.17
C ILE A 62 11.55 -12.26 8.04
N SER A 63 11.67 -13.55 8.35
CA SER A 63 12.92 -14.31 8.15
C SER A 63 13.16 -14.66 6.67
N PRO A 64 14.38 -15.06 6.31
CA PRO A 64 14.71 -15.46 4.94
C PRO A 64 13.87 -16.63 4.39
N ASP A 65 13.33 -17.50 5.25
CA ASP A 65 12.42 -18.59 4.89
C ASP A 65 10.93 -18.18 4.83
N GLY A 66 10.63 -16.88 5.01
CA GLY A 66 9.29 -16.31 4.88
C GLY A 66 8.44 -16.36 6.15
N LYS A 67 8.99 -16.76 7.29
CA LYS A 67 8.24 -16.79 8.56
C LYS A 67 8.12 -15.40 9.17
N PHE A 68 6.90 -15.05 9.59
CA PHE A 68 6.59 -13.80 10.29
C PHE A 68 6.73 -13.97 11.81
N TYR A 69 7.43 -13.06 12.48
CA TYR A 69 7.72 -13.13 13.92
C TYR A 69 6.93 -12.15 14.79
N GLY A 70 6.09 -11.31 14.18
CA GLY A 70 5.42 -10.19 14.86
C GLY A 70 6.03 -8.86 14.46
#